data_AF-A0A6L6ISI3-F1
#
_entry.id   AF-A0A6L6ISI3-F1
#
_cell.length_a   1.000
_cell.length_b   1.000
_cell.length_c   1.000
_cell.angle_alpha   90.00
_cell.angle_beta   90.00
_cell.angle_gamma   90.00
#
_symmetry.space_group_name_H-M   'P 1'
#
loop_
_entity.id
_entity.type
_entity.pdbx_description
1 polymer ?
#
loop_
_entity_poly.entity_id
_entity_poly.type
_entity_poly.pdbx_seq_one_letter_code
_entity_poly.pdbx_strand_id
1 'polypeptide(L)'
;MVQGKDDIAANYVFDFDDEGYSNAFGKGKPREISGNLHLATDFFPVITHHLDGKISIKLFGGDIRYEQWNRYYRVSNVNKIHINPVVHLNKIVTITPPNPPPGDLNVTYPDGSTGKAPYIYPDYKKLLLMR
;
A
#
# COMPACT_ATOMS: atom_id res chain seq x y z
N MET A 1 -18.57 3.27 17.43
CA MET A 1 -17.27 3.29 16.74
C MET A 1 -16.24 2.75 17.72
N VAL A 2 -15.44 1.75 17.33
CA VAL A 2 -14.38 1.22 18.22
C VAL A 2 -13.28 2.26 18.28
N GLN A 3 -13.08 2.86 19.45
CA GLN A 3 -12.01 3.80 19.71
C GLN A 3 -10.68 3.03 19.69
N GLY A 4 -9.76 3.39 18.79
CA GLY A 4 -8.39 2.84 18.78
C GLY A 4 -7.96 2.04 17.53
N LYS A 5 -8.84 1.86 16.53
CA LYS A 5 -8.51 1.20 15.27
C LYS A 5 -8.79 2.12 14.07
N ASP A 6 -7.74 2.49 13.35
CA ASP A 6 -7.84 3.21 12.07
C ASP A 6 -7.66 2.22 10.90
N ASP A 7 -8.74 2.03 10.13
CA ASP A 7 -8.73 1.25 8.89
C ASP A 7 -8.33 2.15 7.71
N ILE A 8 -7.18 1.87 7.09
CA ILE A 8 -6.68 2.66 5.95
C ILE A 8 -6.98 1.93 4.65
N ALA A 9 -7.79 2.57 3.79
CA ALA A 9 -8.26 1.98 2.54
C ALA A 9 -7.13 1.77 1.50
N ALA A 10 -7.18 0.62 0.83
CA ALA A 10 -6.36 0.34 -0.36
C ALA A 10 -7.19 0.66 -1.62
N ASN A 11 -6.80 1.71 -2.34
CA ASN A 11 -7.59 2.25 -3.46
C ASN A 11 -6.83 2.17 -4.79
N TYR A 12 -7.61 2.05 -5.86
CA TYR A 12 -7.21 2.33 -7.24
C TYR A 12 -7.86 3.64 -7.68
N VAL A 13 -7.15 4.43 -8.49
CA VAL A 13 -7.67 5.69 -9.05
C VAL A 13 -7.51 5.62 -10.56
N PHE A 14 -8.59 5.93 -11.29
CA PHE A 14 -8.63 5.95 -12.74
C PHE A 14 -9.09 7.34 -13.20
N ASP A 15 -8.23 8.04 -13.92
CA ASP A 15 -8.49 9.33 -14.57
C ASP A 15 -8.78 9.05 -16.06
N PHE A 16 -9.98 9.40 -16.51
CA PHE A 16 -10.49 9.09 -17.86
C PHE A 16 -10.54 10.31 -18.79
N ASP A 17 -10.46 11.51 -18.24
CA ASP A 17 -10.74 12.77 -18.92
C ASP A 17 -9.59 13.79 -18.82
N ASP A 18 -8.46 13.41 -18.21
CA ASP A 18 -7.30 14.29 -17.98
C ASP A 18 -7.64 15.48 -17.05
N GLU A 19 -8.83 15.49 -16.42
CA GLU A 19 -9.19 16.46 -15.38
C GLU A 19 -8.57 16.11 -14.03
N GLY A 20 -7.99 14.92 -13.90
CA GLY A 20 -7.18 14.54 -12.76
C GLY A 20 -5.92 15.41 -12.67
N TYR A 21 -6.00 16.56 -11.97
CA TYR A 21 -4.83 17.35 -11.61
C TYR A 21 -3.71 16.44 -11.10
N SER A 22 -2.45 16.81 -11.33
CA SER A 22 -1.26 16.06 -10.88
C SER A 22 -1.26 15.72 -9.37
N ASN A 23 -2.11 16.38 -8.59
CA ASN A 23 -2.34 16.15 -7.17
C ASN A 23 -3.80 15.79 -6.78
N ALA A 24 -4.71 15.55 -7.73
CA ALA A 24 -6.16 15.44 -7.51
C ALA A 24 -6.61 14.39 -6.48
N PHE A 25 -5.74 13.47 -6.07
CA PHE A 25 -6.06 12.46 -5.03
C PHE A 25 -4.90 12.21 -4.05
N GLY A 26 -3.91 13.12 -4.01
CA GLY A 26 -2.67 12.93 -3.24
C GLY A 26 -1.85 11.71 -3.68
N LYS A 27 -2.01 11.26 -4.94
CA LYS A 27 -1.44 10.02 -5.49
C LYS A 27 -0.19 10.21 -6.36
N GLY A 28 0.30 11.45 -6.52
CA GLY A 28 1.42 11.76 -7.42
C GLY A 28 1.04 11.66 -8.90
N LYS A 29 2.04 11.55 -9.78
CA LYS A 29 1.84 11.50 -11.24
C LYS A 29 1.12 10.20 -11.65
N PRO A 30 0.06 10.24 -12.48
CA PRO A 30 -0.61 9.04 -12.96
C PRO A 30 0.29 8.20 -13.86
N ARG A 31 0.00 6.90 -13.92
CA ARG A 31 0.55 5.98 -14.93
C ARG A 31 -0.31 6.05 -16.18
N GLU A 32 0.28 6.51 -17.27
CA GLU A 32 -0.38 6.57 -18.58
C GLU A 32 -0.59 5.16 -19.14
N ILE A 33 -1.84 4.81 -19.43
CA ILE A 33 -2.23 3.52 -20.02
C ILE A 33 -3.18 3.77 -21.19
N SER A 34 -2.94 3.09 -22.30
CA SER A 34 -3.87 3.03 -23.43
C SER A 34 -4.37 1.59 -23.60
N GLY A 35 -5.67 1.41 -23.69
CA GLY A 35 -6.30 0.09 -23.84
C GLY A 35 -6.73 -0.57 -22.54
N ASN A 36 -7.10 -1.86 -22.62
CA ASN A 36 -7.64 -2.61 -21.48
C ASN A 36 -6.59 -2.81 -20.39
N LEU A 37 -7.03 -2.70 -19.14
CA LEU A 37 -6.16 -2.79 -17.97
C LEU A 37 -6.49 -4.03 -17.14
N HIS A 38 -5.46 -4.75 -16.71
CA HIS A 38 -5.56 -5.87 -15.79
C HIS A 38 -4.68 -5.63 -14.57
N LEU A 39 -5.29 -5.52 -13.39
CA LEU A 39 -4.63 -5.26 -12.13
C LEU A 39 -4.73 -6.48 -11.22
N ALA A 40 -3.60 -7.05 -10.86
CA ALA A 40 -3.50 -8.19 -9.94
C ALA A 40 -2.51 -7.87 -8.82
N THR A 41 -2.88 -6.93 -7.93
CA THR A 41 -2.01 -6.52 -6.83
C THR A 41 -2.06 -7.55 -5.70
N ASP A 42 -0.89 -7.99 -5.24
CA ASP A 42 -0.75 -8.74 -3.99
C ASP A 42 -0.85 -7.80 -2.79
N PHE A 43 -1.80 -8.06 -1.90
CA PHE A 43 -1.99 -7.30 -0.67
C PHE A 43 -1.62 -8.14 0.54
N PHE A 44 -0.87 -7.52 1.45
CA PHE A 44 -0.46 -8.09 2.72
C PHE A 44 -1.06 -7.27 3.86
N PRO A 45 -1.67 -7.90 4.89
CA PRO A 45 -2.10 -7.18 6.09
C PRO A 45 -0.88 -6.58 6.80
N VAL A 46 -0.91 -5.27 7.04
CA VAL A 46 0.08 -4.58 7.88
C VAL A 46 -0.64 -4.04 9.11
N ILE A 47 -0.17 -4.46 10.28
CA ILE A 47 -0.60 -3.96 11.59
C ILE A 47 0.49 -3.03 12.11
N THR A 48 0.15 -1.77 12.34
CA THR A 48 1.09 -0.76 12.84
C THR A 48 0.70 -0.36 14.25
N HIS A 49 1.61 -0.52 15.19
CA HIS A 49 1.52 0.04 16.53
C HIS A 49 2.13 1.43 16.55
N HIS A 50 1.39 2.41 17.05
CA HIS A 50 1.82 3.81 17.13
C HIS A 50 2.35 4.13 18.53
N LEU A 51 3.16 5.19 18.65
CA LEU A 51 3.70 5.65 19.93
C LEU A 51 2.63 6.13 20.91
N ASP A 52 1.49 6.60 20.40
CA ASP A 52 0.33 7.04 21.20
C ASP A 52 -0.59 5.89 21.63
N GLY A 53 -0.17 4.63 21.41
CA GLY A 53 -0.93 3.44 21.77
C GLY A 53 -2.02 3.05 20.77
N LYS A 54 -2.21 3.80 19.67
CA LYS A 54 -3.15 3.41 18.62
C LYS A 54 -2.63 2.22 17.81
N ILE A 55 -3.56 1.51 17.17
CA ILE A 55 -3.27 0.47 16.19
C ILE A 55 -3.94 0.85 14.87
N SER A 56 -3.20 0.80 13.77
CA SER A 56 -3.79 0.90 12.43
C SER A 56 -3.60 -0.38 11.65
N ILE A 57 -4.59 -0.70 10.82
CA ILE A 57 -4.57 -1.86 9.94
C ILE A 57 -4.74 -1.37 8.50
N LYS A 58 -3.90 -1.88 7.59
CA LYS A 58 -4.02 -1.61 6.15
C LYS A 58 -3.73 -2.85 5.33
N LEU A 59 -4.36 -2.93 4.16
CA LEU A 59 -3.91 -3.82 3.08
C LEU A 59 -2.80 -3.12 2.31
N PHE A 60 -1.58 -3.64 2.41
CA PHE A 60 -0.40 -3.06 1.78
C PHE A 60 -0.03 -3.81 0.51
N GLY A 61 -0.02 -3.08 -0.60
CA GLY A 61 0.38 -3.59 -1.93
C GLY A 61 1.51 -2.76 -2.53
N GLY A 62 2.47 -2.34 -1.70
CA GLY A 62 3.57 -1.46 -2.12
C GLY A 62 3.29 0.03 -1.87
N ASP A 63 4.38 0.78 -1.73
CA ASP A 63 4.37 2.23 -1.54
C ASP A 63 4.06 2.93 -2.86
N ILE A 64 2.84 3.47 -2.93
CA ILE A 64 2.27 4.13 -4.11
C ILE A 64 3.00 5.40 -4.55
N ARG A 65 3.91 5.93 -3.72
CA ARG A 65 4.78 7.05 -4.11
C ARG A 65 5.81 6.62 -5.17
N TYR A 66 6.14 5.33 -5.25
CA TYR A 66 6.99 4.79 -6.30
C TYR A 66 6.15 4.36 -7.50
N GLU A 67 6.57 4.78 -8.70
CA GLU A 67 5.87 4.53 -9.96
C GLU A 67 5.51 3.05 -10.18
N GLN A 68 6.42 2.13 -9.85
CA GLN A 68 6.20 0.68 -9.98
C GLN A 68 4.98 0.15 -9.18
N TRP A 69 4.64 0.80 -8.05
CA TRP A 69 3.52 0.40 -7.18
C TRP A 69 2.37 1.39 -7.22
N ASN A 70 2.49 2.45 -8.03
CA ASN A 70 1.46 3.45 -8.15
C ASN A 70 0.19 2.82 -8.74
N ARG A 71 -0.94 3.14 -8.10
CA ARG A 71 -2.29 2.67 -8.45
C ARG A 71 -3.17 3.81 -8.95
N TYR A 72 -2.56 4.93 -9.33
CA TYR A 72 -3.20 6.00 -10.06
C TYR A 72 -2.88 5.84 -11.55
N TYR A 73 -3.91 5.64 -12.35
CA TYR A 73 -3.83 5.42 -13.79
C TYR A 73 -4.56 6.53 -14.50
N ARG A 74 -3.92 7.08 -15.53
CA ARG A 74 -4.60 7.86 -16.55
C ARG A 74 -4.85 6.94 -17.73
N VAL A 75 -6.12 6.74 -18.06
CA VAL A 75 -6.55 5.71 -19.00
C VAL A 75 -7.15 6.36 -20.25
N SER A 76 -6.72 5.88 -21.41
CA SER A 76 -7.26 6.26 -22.71
C SER A 76 -7.64 5.02 -23.50
N ASN A 77 -8.64 5.13 -24.39
CA ASN A 77 -9.11 4.03 -25.25
C ASN A 77 -9.42 2.71 -24.49
N VAL A 78 -9.86 2.80 -23.24
CA VAL A 78 -10.13 1.64 -22.39
C VAL A 78 -11.56 1.14 -22.62
N ASN A 79 -11.70 -0.17 -22.87
CA ASN A 79 -13.01 -0.82 -22.92
C ASN A 79 -13.31 -1.58 -21.62
N LYS A 80 -12.26 -2.15 -20.98
CA LYS A 80 -12.37 -2.97 -19.76
C LYS A 80 -11.22 -2.72 -18.80
N ILE A 81 -11.57 -2.64 -17.52
CA ILE A 81 -10.63 -2.66 -16.40
C ILE A 81 -10.97 -3.89 -15.55
N HIS A 82 -10.04 -4.83 -15.44
CA HIS A 82 -10.15 -6.01 -14.60
C HIS A 82 -9.29 -5.81 -13.35
N ILE A 83 -9.90 -5.94 -12.17
CA ILE A 83 -9.21 -5.79 -10.88
C ILE A 83 -9.37 -7.10 -10.10
N ASN A 84 -8.29 -7.87 -10.03
CA ASN A 84 -8.24 -9.19 -9.41
C ASN A 84 -7.14 -9.23 -8.33
N PRO A 85 -7.32 -8.53 -7.20
CA PRO A 85 -6.31 -8.50 -6.15
C PRO A 85 -6.23 -9.85 -5.44
N VAL A 86 -5.03 -10.18 -4.96
CA VAL A 86 -4.79 -11.36 -4.12
C VAL A 86 -4.48 -10.86 -2.71
N VAL A 87 -5.24 -11.32 -1.71
CA VAL A 87 -5.01 -10.91 -0.31
C VAL A 87 -4.41 -12.07 0.48
N HIS A 88 -3.16 -11.91 0.91
CA HIS A 88 -2.42 -12.90 1.68
C HIS A 88 -2.70 -12.76 3.18
N LEU A 89 -3.93 -13.10 3.62
CA LEU A 89 -4.40 -12.86 4.99
C LEU A 89 -3.55 -13.51 6.09
N ASN A 90 -2.84 -14.60 5.79
CA ASN A 90 -1.94 -15.30 6.71
C ASN A 90 -0.49 -14.78 6.68
N LYS A 91 -0.18 -13.80 5.82
CA LYS A 91 1.15 -13.20 5.67
C LYS A 91 1.15 -11.80 6.29
N ILE A 92 1.02 -11.78 7.61
CA ILE A 92 0.89 -10.54 8.39
C ILE A 92 2.26 -9.89 8.61
N VAL A 93 2.31 -8.58 8.42
CA VAL A 93 3.45 -7.73 8.77
C VAL A 93 3.10 -6.92 10.01
N THR A 94 4.01 -6.87 10.97
CA THR A 94 3.86 -6.03 12.16
C THR A 94 4.89 -4.93 12.16
N ILE A 95 4.44 -3.70 12.36
CA ILE A 95 5.29 -2.51 12.50
C ILE A 95 5.16 -1.98 13.93
N THR A 96 6.28 -1.72 14.59
CA THR A 96 6.33 -1.20 15.96
C THR A 96 7.27 0.01 16.06
N PRO A 97 7.06 0.91 17.03
CA PRO A 97 7.95 2.04 17.24
C PRO A 97 9.37 1.60 17.66
N PRO A 98 10.40 2.41 17.37
CA PRO A 98 11.74 2.19 17.93
C PRO A 98 11.72 2.33 19.46
N ASN A 99 12.60 1.58 20.13
CA ASN A 99 12.82 1.69 21.57
C ASN A 99 14.33 1.65 21.86
N PRO A 100 14.95 2.74 22.36
CA PRO A 100 14.34 4.05 22.62
C PRO A 100 14.10 4.87 21.34
N PRO A 101 13.13 5.80 21.33
CA PRO A 101 12.97 6.79 20.26
C PRO A 101 14.06 7.89 20.33
N PRO A 102 14.37 8.60 19.21
CA PRO A 102 13.77 8.51 17.88
C PRO A 102 14.50 7.53 16.93
N GLY A 103 13.85 7.13 15.84
CA GLY A 103 14.45 6.28 14.81
C GLY A 103 13.42 5.67 13.85
N ASP A 104 13.89 4.81 12.95
CA ASP A 104 13.01 4.06 12.04
C ASP A 104 12.18 3.01 12.78
N LEU A 105 10.94 2.81 12.31
CA LEU A 105 10.06 1.78 12.83
C LEU A 105 10.64 0.38 12.58
N ASN A 106 10.41 -0.52 13.54
CA ASN A 106 10.79 -1.93 13.42
C ASN A 106 9.71 -2.67 12.65
N VAL A 107 10.12 -3.50 11.69
CA VAL A 107 9.24 -4.36 10.91
C VAL A 107 9.53 -5.81 11.24
N THR A 108 8.49 -6.60 11.48
CA THR A 108 8.54 -8.06 11.51
C THR A 108 7.73 -8.61 10.35
N TYR A 109 8.38 -9.44 9.53
CA TYR A 109 7.80 -10.04 8.32
C TYR A 109 7.16 -11.40 8.64
N PRO A 110 6.33 -11.96 7.73
CA PRO A 110 5.63 -13.22 7.96
C PRO A 110 6.53 -14.43 8.25
N ASP A 111 7.77 -14.40 7.78
CA ASP A 111 8.78 -15.43 8.01
C ASP A 111 9.54 -15.26 9.34
N GLY A 112 9.16 -14.27 10.15
CA GLY A 112 9.82 -13.93 11.41
C GLY A 112 11.08 -13.07 11.23
N SER A 113 11.52 -12.80 10.00
CA SER A 113 12.65 -11.90 9.77
C SER A 113 12.29 -10.46 10.12
N THR A 114 13.29 -9.68 10.52
CA THR A 114 13.10 -8.29 10.93
C THR A 114 13.75 -7.31 9.96
N GLY A 115 13.37 -6.04 10.05
CA GLY A 115 13.94 -4.96 9.26
C GLY A 115 13.50 -3.59 9.77
N LYS A 116 13.80 -2.56 8.98
CA LYS A 116 13.37 -1.18 9.23
C LYS A 116 12.37 -0.72 8.17
N ALA A 117 11.39 0.06 8.59
CA ALA A 117 10.48 0.78 7.70
C ALA A 117 10.68 2.28 7.90
N PRO A 118 11.32 2.99 6.96
CA PRO A 118 11.26 4.45 6.97
C PRO A 118 9.80 4.86 6.80
N TYR A 119 9.31 5.69 7.73
CA TYR A 119 7.89 6.02 7.90
C TYR A 119 7.03 4.82 8.31
N ILE A 120 6.28 4.18 7.41
CA ILE A 120 5.34 3.07 7.69
C ILE A 120 5.24 2.08 6.51
N TYR A 121 6.28 2.01 5.68
CA TYR A 121 6.27 1.22 4.45
C TYR A 121 7.25 0.04 4.58
N PRO A 122 6.75 -1.19 4.74
CA PRO A 122 7.61 -2.37 4.72
C PRO A 122 8.11 -2.65 3.30
N ASP A 123 9.17 -3.46 3.18
CA ASP A 123 9.73 -3.84 1.88
C ASP A 123 8.75 -4.75 1.14
N TYR A 124 8.09 -4.17 0.14
CA TYR A 124 7.12 -4.89 -0.66
C TYR A 124 7.76 -5.92 -1.60
N LYS A 125 8.98 -5.69 -2.10
CA LYS A 125 9.67 -6.69 -2.94
C LYS A 125 9.97 -7.94 -2.12
N LYS A 126 10.39 -7.76 -0.87
CA LYS A 126 10.57 -8.86 0.08
C LYS A 126 9.26 -9.63 0.31
N LEU A 127 8.13 -8.94 0.51
CA LEU A 127 6.83 -9.59 0.67
C LEU A 127 6.38 -10.39 -0.56
N LEU A 128 6.64 -9.88 -1.76
CA LEU A 128 6.32 -10.59 -3.00
C LEU A 128 7.07 -11.92 -3.14
N LEU A 129 8.26 -12.05 -2.53
CA LEU A 129 8.99 -13.32 -2.47
C LEU A 129 8.39 -14.32 -1.47
N MET A 130 7.47 -13.89 -0.61
CA MET A 130 6.82 -14.68 0.44
C MET A 130 5.36 -15.04 0.12
N ARG A 131 4.88 -14.68 -1.08
CA ARG A 131 3.56 -15.05 -1.60
C ARG A 131 3.32 -16.56 -1.51
#